data_AF-A0A923LPX1-F1
#
_entry.id   AF-A0A923LPX1-F1
#
_cell.length_a   1.000
_cell.length_b   1.000
_cell.length_c   1.000
_cell.angle_alpha   90.00
_cell.angle_beta   90.00
_cell.angle_gamma   90.00
#
_symmetry.space_group_name_H-M   'P 1'
#
loop_
_entity.id
_entity.type
_entity.pdbx_description
1 polymer ?
#
loop_
_entity_poly.entity_id
_entity_poly.type
_entity_poly.pdbx_seq_one_letter_code
_entity_poly.pdbx_strand_id
1 'polypeptide(L)'
;MNLVLIFDVIIAGLGIYLIYSAFQMKKTGEISNVIINELEVTKCKDRKSFIQSIYNQMIIFGAIAVIFGVLGCINDTVFSLGKVFDIGGVFIFVGAWLWFTREVRKKKGEYFY
;
A
#
# COMPACT_ATOMS: atom_id res chain seq x y z
N MET A 1 -7.92 16.14 -18.91
CA MET A 1 -7.06 15.36 -17.99
C MET A 1 -7.26 13.89 -18.32
N ASN A 2 -6.21 13.15 -18.66
CA ASN A 2 -6.32 11.74 -19.00
C ASN A 2 -6.66 10.94 -17.75
N LEU A 3 -7.60 9.99 -17.89
CA LEU A 3 -8.05 9.15 -16.78
C LEU A 3 -6.86 8.36 -16.18
N VAL A 4 -5.95 7.87 -17.02
CA VAL A 4 -4.73 7.13 -16.62
C VAL A 4 -3.84 7.95 -15.68
N LEU A 5 -3.45 9.17 -16.09
CA LEU A 5 -2.73 10.12 -15.24
C LEU A 5 -3.41 10.40 -13.89
N ILE A 6 -4.75 10.51 -13.83
CA ILE A 6 -5.47 10.69 -12.56
C ILE A 6 -5.27 9.48 -11.65
N PHE A 7 -5.36 8.27 -12.21
CA PHE A 7 -5.14 7.04 -11.46
C PHE A 7 -3.70 6.96 -10.93
N ASP A 8 -2.70 7.33 -11.72
CA ASP A 8 -1.30 7.32 -11.29
C ASP A 8 -1.03 8.27 -10.12
N VAL A 9 -1.60 9.48 -10.17
CA VAL A 9 -1.52 10.44 -9.06
C VAL A 9 -2.20 9.90 -7.80
N ILE A 10 -3.37 9.25 -7.94
CA ILE A 10 -4.08 8.62 -6.83
C ILE A 10 -3.23 7.48 -6.23
N ILE A 11 -2.65 6.61 -7.05
CA ILE A 11 -1.81 5.49 -6.60
C ILE A 11 -0.57 6.00 -5.87
N ALA A 12 0.09 7.03 -6.39
CA ALA A 12 1.22 7.67 -5.71
C ALA A 12 0.79 8.27 -4.37
N GLY A 13 -0.33 9.00 -4.33
CA GLY A 13 -0.88 9.56 -3.11
C GLY A 13 -1.21 8.49 -2.05
N LEU A 14 -1.82 7.38 -2.47
CA LEU A 14 -2.10 6.24 -1.60
C LEU A 14 -0.82 5.59 -1.08
N GLY A 15 0.22 5.47 -1.91
CA GLY A 15 1.52 4.94 -1.50
C GLY A 15 2.17 5.80 -0.41
N ILE A 16 2.17 7.13 -0.58
CA ILE A 16 2.67 8.08 0.43
C ILE A 16 1.85 7.96 1.72
N TYR A 17 0.53 7.90 1.60
CA TYR A 17 -0.36 7.78 2.75
C TYR A 17 -0.15 6.48 3.53
N LEU A 18 0.08 5.36 2.85
CA LEU A 18 0.40 4.08 3.48
C LEU A 18 1.72 4.12 4.25
N ILE A 19 2.75 4.75 3.67
CA ILE A 19 4.03 4.95 4.34
C ILE A 19 3.83 5.81 5.60
N TYR A 20 3.14 6.94 5.47
CA TYR A 20 2.85 7.83 6.60
C TYR A 20 2.08 7.11 7.71
N SER A 21 1.04 6.35 7.34
CA SER A 21 0.24 5.55 8.27
C SER A 21 1.10 4.50 8.98
N ALA A 22 2.01 3.83 8.28
CA ALA A 22 2.95 2.89 8.90
C ALA A 22 3.83 3.57 9.97
N PHE A 23 4.40 4.73 9.66
CA PHE A 23 5.18 5.51 10.63
C PHE A 23 4.34 5.97 11.82
N GLN A 24 3.11 6.41 11.56
CA GLN A 24 2.20 6.85 12.61
C GLN A 24 1.84 5.69 13.53
N MET A 25 1.47 4.52 13.00
CA MET A 25 1.19 3.32 13.80
C MET A 25 2.38 2.90 14.66
N LYS A 26 3.61 3.01 14.12
CA LYS A 26 4.83 2.69 14.88
C LYS A 26 5.09 3.69 16.02
N LYS A 27 4.76 4.97 15.84
CA LYS A 27 4.94 6.01 16.87
C LYS A 27 3.84 6.01 17.92
N THR A 28 2.58 5.86 17.54
CA THR A 28 1.44 5.91 18.47
C THR A 28 1.17 4.58 19.14
N GLY A 29 1.56 3.45 18.51
CA GLY A 29 1.16 2.12 18.96
C GLY A 29 -0.34 1.84 18.75
N GLU A 30 -1.04 2.75 18.09
CA GLU A 30 -2.44 2.66 17.72
C GLU A 30 -2.55 2.35 16.23
N ILE A 31 -3.37 1.36 15.90
CA ILE A 31 -3.60 0.97 14.50
C ILE A 31 -4.54 2.00 13.89
N SER A 32 -4.13 2.67 12.82
CA SER A 32 -5.02 3.58 12.09
C SER A 32 -6.18 2.83 11.45
N ASN A 33 -7.40 3.39 11.57
CA ASN A 33 -8.67 2.88 11.03
C ASN A 33 -8.65 2.58 9.53
N VAL A 34 -7.69 3.16 8.80
CA VAL A 34 -7.49 2.99 7.36
C VAL A 34 -7.21 1.53 6.99
N ILE A 35 -6.54 0.78 7.88
CA ILE A 35 -6.09 -0.59 7.57
C ILE A 35 -6.98 -1.61 8.27
N ILE A 36 -7.51 -1.26 9.44
CA ILE A 36 -8.29 -2.15 10.30
C ILE A 36 -9.31 -1.30 11.03
N ASN A 37 -10.59 -1.68 10.94
CA ASN A 37 -11.67 -1.03 11.67
C ASN A 37 -11.37 -1.08 13.19
N GLU A 38 -11.58 0.01 13.92
CA GLU A 38 -11.30 0.16 15.37
C GLU A 38 -11.78 -1.03 16.22
N LEU A 39 -12.90 -1.64 15.82
CA LEU A 39 -13.50 -2.83 16.45
C LEU A 39 -12.67 -4.12 16.31
N GLU A 40 -11.94 -4.29 15.20
CA GLU A 40 -10.97 -5.39 15.04
C GLU A 40 -9.73 -5.12 15.90
N VAL A 41 -9.28 -3.86 16.01
CA VAL A 41 -8.08 -3.44 16.76
C VAL A 41 -8.18 -3.80 18.26
N THR A 42 -9.39 -3.87 18.82
CA THR A 42 -9.68 -4.38 20.18
C THR A 42 -9.57 -5.90 20.34
N LYS A 43 -9.66 -6.68 19.26
CA LYS A 43 -9.50 -8.16 19.26
C LYS A 43 -8.06 -8.61 19.01
N CYS A 44 -7.15 -7.67 18.77
CA CYS A 44 -5.75 -7.95 18.50
C CYS A 44 -5.03 -8.31 19.81
N LYS A 45 -4.59 -9.57 19.94
CA LYS A 45 -3.92 -10.13 21.13
C LYS A 45 -2.63 -9.38 21.47
N ASP A 46 -1.86 -9.01 20.45
CA ASP A 46 -0.60 -8.26 20.58
C ASP A 46 -0.48 -7.15 19.53
N ARG A 47 -1.09 -5.99 19.83
CA ARG A 47 -1.13 -4.82 18.94
C ARG A 47 0.27 -4.36 18.49
N LYS A 48 1.25 -4.36 19.40
CA LYS A 48 2.63 -3.94 19.10
C LYS A 48 3.35 -4.89 18.13
N SER A 49 3.26 -6.20 18.35
CA SER A 49 3.86 -7.20 17.45
C SER A 49 3.20 -7.21 16.08
N PHE A 50 1.88 -7.02 16.03
CA PHE A 50 1.16 -6.89 14.78
C PHE A 50 1.61 -5.65 13.97
N ILE A 51 1.68 -4.48 14.62
CA ILE A 51 2.16 -3.24 13.99
C ILE A 51 3.59 -3.42 13.48
N GLN A 52 4.50 -3.96 14.29
CA GLN A 52 5.90 -4.19 13.89
C GLN A 52 5.99 -5.12 12.67
N SER A 53 5.18 -6.17 12.66
CA SER A 53 5.12 -7.16 11.59
C SER A 53 4.58 -6.55 10.29
N ILE A 54 3.52 -5.76 10.34
CA ILE A 54 2.87 -5.22 9.14
C ILE A 54 3.53 -3.92 8.66
N TYR A 55 4.25 -3.22 9.54
CA TYR A 55 5.00 -1.99 9.23
C TYR A 55 5.92 -2.18 8.01
N ASN A 56 6.76 -3.22 8.03
CA ASN A 56 7.71 -3.43 6.94
C ASN A 56 7.00 -3.67 5.60
N GLN A 57 5.87 -4.37 5.63
CA GLN A 57 5.08 -4.67 4.44
C GLN A 57 4.37 -3.43 3.90
N MET A 58 3.85 -2.56 4.77
CA MET A 58 3.26 -1.29 4.38
C MET A 58 4.29 -0.36 3.74
N ILE A 59 5.50 -0.29 4.30
CA ILE A 59 6.59 0.54 3.74
C ILE A 59 6.99 0.02 2.36
N ILE A 60 7.21 -1.30 2.21
CA ILE A 60 7.58 -1.91 0.92
C ILE A 60 6.49 -1.66 -0.12
N PHE A 61 5.23 -1.96 0.20
CA PHE A 61 4.13 -1.79 -0.74
C PHE A 61 3.86 -0.31 -1.06
N GLY A 62 3.89 0.56 -0.05
CA GLY A 62 3.76 2.00 -0.26
C GLY A 62 4.87 2.56 -1.14
N ALA A 63 6.11 2.13 -0.96
CA ALA A 63 7.23 2.55 -1.82
C ALA A 63 7.04 2.10 -3.28
N ILE A 64 6.60 0.85 -3.49
CA ILE A 64 6.26 0.33 -4.82
C ILE A 64 5.15 1.18 -5.45
N ALA A 65 4.10 1.51 -4.71
CA ALA A 65 2.98 2.33 -5.20
C ALA A 65 3.42 3.75 -5.59
N VAL A 66 4.29 4.39 -4.79
CA VAL A 66 4.84 5.72 -5.12
C VAL A 66 5.69 5.67 -6.38
N ILE A 67 6.62 4.71 -6.47
CA ILE A 67 7.47 4.55 -7.66
C ILE A 67 6.60 4.30 -8.89
N PHE A 68 5.60 3.42 -8.76
CA PHE A 68 4.69 3.09 -9.85
C PHE A 68 3.90 4.31 -10.34
N GLY A 69 3.25 5.05 -9.44
CA GLY A 69 2.48 6.24 -9.82
C GLY A 69 3.35 7.39 -10.36
N VAL A 70 4.58 7.57 -9.86
CA VAL A 70 5.50 8.58 -10.40
C VAL A 70 6.00 8.20 -11.80
N LEU A 71 6.35 6.92 -12.02
CA LEU A 71 6.75 6.44 -13.34
C LEU A 71 5.61 6.50 -14.35
N GLY A 72 4.38 6.17 -13.94
CA GLY A 72 3.18 6.31 -14.76
C GLY A 72 2.94 7.77 -15.17
N CYS A 73 3.03 8.70 -14.21
CA CYS A 73 2.91 10.14 -14.49
C CYS A 73 3.96 10.65 -15.50
N ILE A 74 5.22 10.20 -15.39
CA ILE A 74 6.30 10.58 -16.32
C ILE A 74 6.07 9.97 -17.71
N ASN A 75 5.61 8.71 -17.76
CA ASN A 75 5.27 8.03 -19.00
C ASN A 75 4.14 8.78 -19.74
N ASP A 76 3.05 9.11 -19.04
CA ASP A 76 1.92 9.82 -19.62
C ASP A 76 2.23 11.25 -20.10
N THR A 77 3.28 11.89 -19.57
CA THR A 77 3.62 13.29 -19.87
C THR A 77 4.80 13.48 -20.83
N VAL A 78 5.81 12.60 -20.81
CA VAL A 78 7.09 12.82 -21.52
C VAL A 78 7.43 11.72 -22.53
N PHE A 79 7.11 10.45 -22.24
CA PHE A 79 7.49 9.32 -23.08
C PHE A 79 6.31 8.38 -23.32
N SER A 80 5.83 8.22 -24.55
CA SER A 80 4.94 7.10 -24.87
C SER A 80 5.76 5.80 -24.95
N LEU A 81 6.26 5.31 -23.79
CA LEU A 81 6.72 3.92 -23.71
C LEU A 81 5.46 3.10 -23.98
N GLY A 82 5.41 2.47 -25.16
CA GLY A 82 4.17 1.91 -25.72
C GLY A 82 3.38 1.04 -24.74
N LYS A 83 2.08 0.87 -25.02
CA LYS A 83 1.05 0.21 -24.20
C LYS A 83 1.47 -1.08 -23.47
N VAL A 84 2.48 -1.79 -23.95
CA VAL A 84 3.06 -2.99 -23.33
C VAL A 84 3.70 -2.70 -21.97
N PHE A 85 4.40 -1.56 -21.83
CA PHE A 85 5.05 -1.18 -20.57
C PHE A 85 4.03 -0.79 -19.51
N ASP A 86 2.98 -0.10 -19.94
CA ASP A 86 1.86 0.35 -19.12
C ASP A 86 1.04 -0.86 -18.59
N ILE A 87 0.64 -1.75 -19.50
CA ILE A 87 -0.06 -3.01 -19.14
C ILE A 87 0.82 -3.88 -18.24
N GLY A 88 2.09 -4.06 -18.59
CA GLY A 88 3.04 -4.86 -17.80
C GLY A 88 3.21 -4.30 -16.38
N GLY A 89 3.28 -2.97 -16.26
CA GLY A 89 3.33 -2.29 -14.99
C GLY A 89 2.12 -2.57 -14.11
N VAL A 90 0.91 -2.46 -14.67
CA VAL A 90 -0.33 -2.74 -13.94
C VAL A 90 -0.36 -4.17 -13.40
N PHE A 91 0.09 -5.16 -14.18
CA PHE A 91 0.20 -6.54 -13.71
C PHE A 91 1.15 -6.70 -12.51
N ILE A 92 2.28 -6.00 -12.53
CA ILE A 92 3.24 -5.99 -11.41
C ILE A 92 2.59 -5.36 -10.16
N PHE A 93 1.92 -4.22 -10.33
CA PHE A 93 1.25 -3.53 -9.23
C PHE A 93 0.14 -4.39 -8.61
N VAL A 94 -0.70 -5.03 -9.42
CA VAL A 94 -1.73 -5.96 -8.94
C VAL A 94 -1.10 -7.17 -8.25
N GLY A 95 0.00 -7.71 -8.76
CA GLY A 95 0.75 -8.79 -8.11
C GLY A 95 1.25 -8.39 -6.72
N ALA A 96 1.84 -7.20 -6.59
CA ALA A 96 2.28 -6.64 -5.31
C ALA A 96 1.10 -6.40 -4.36
N TRP A 97 -0.03 -5.90 -4.88
CA TRP A 97 -1.26 -5.71 -4.11
C TRP A 97 -1.81 -7.02 -3.55
N LEU A 98 -1.88 -8.07 -4.38
CA LEU A 98 -2.35 -9.39 -3.96
C LEU A 98 -1.44 -9.99 -2.90
N TRP A 99 -0.12 -9.85 -3.04
CA TRP A 99 0.85 -10.27 -2.03
C TRP A 99 0.66 -9.51 -0.72
N PHE A 100 0.59 -8.16 -0.77
CA PHE A 100 0.34 -7.32 0.40
C PHE A 100 -0.94 -7.72 1.13
N THR A 101 -2.04 -7.90 0.39
CA THR A 101 -3.34 -8.28 0.96
C THR A 101 -3.33 -9.68 1.58
N ARG A 102 -2.61 -10.63 0.99
CA ARG A 102 -2.44 -11.98 1.55
C ARG A 102 -1.67 -11.92 2.86
N GLU A 103 -0.61 -11.14 2.88
CA GLU A 103 0.28 -11.02 4.03
C GLU A 103 -0.41 -10.33 5.21
N VAL A 104 -1.19 -9.28 4.94
CA VAL A 104 -2.07 -8.64 5.93
C VAL A 104 -3.09 -9.64 6.47
N ARG A 105 -3.75 -10.43 5.61
CA ARG A 105 -4.73 -11.44 6.04
C ARG A 105 -4.11 -12.56 6.87
N LYS A 106 -2.94 -13.07 6.47
CA LYS A 106 -2.23 -14.10 7.21
C LYS A 106 -1.91 -13.63 8.63
N LYS A 107 -1.39 -12.41 8.76
CA LYS A 107 -1.09 -11.80 10.06
C LYS A 107 -2.36 -11.51 10.86
N LYS A 108 -3.45 -11.07 10.22
CA LYS A 108 -4.73 -10.93 10.92
C LYS A 108 -5.16 -12.24 11.57
N GLY A 109 -5.06 -13.38 10.87
CA GLY A 109 -5.41 -14.70 11.44
C GLY A 109 -4.49 -15.20 12.56
N GLU A 110 -3.27 -14.65 12.68
CA GLU A 110 -2.29 -15.05 13.69
C GLU A 110 -2.40 -14.20 14.96
N TYR A 111 -2.80 -12.94 14.83
CA TYR A 111 -2.81 -11.95 15.91
C TYR A 111 -4.20 -11.53 16.40
N PHE A 112 -5.29 -11.90 15.72
CA PHE A 112 -6.67 -11.58 16.09
C PHE A 112 -7.43 -12.86 16.49
N TYR A 113 -8.28 -12.73 17.50
CA TYR A 113 -9.22 -13.78 17.95
C TYR A 113 -10.43 -13.94 17.02
#